data_AF-A0A7V1I3R5-F1
#
_entry.id   AF-A0A7V1I3R5-F1
#
_cell.length_a   1.000
_cell.length_b   1.000
_cell.length_c   1.000
_cell.angle_alpha   90.00
_cell.angle_beta   90.00
_cell.angle_gamma   90.00
#
_symmetry.space_group_name_H-M   'P 1'
#
loop_
_entity.id
_entity.type
_entity.pdbx_description
1 polymer ?
#
loop_
_entity_poly.entity_id
_entity_poly.type
_entity_poly.pdbx_seq_one_letter_code
_entity_poly.pdbx_strand_id
1 'polypeptide(L)'
;EELCGTIYHCHLFFGIDTAPMHIAAALNKPVIALFGPSLTHRWGPWENNLSYPVKSFQSPYKRKGVQSLGKHIIIQKEWPCVPCDKKGCNNKGFSECLGEIKPKEVINILQEKISQLSPVFP
;
A
#
# COMPACT_ATOMS: atom_id res chain seq x y z
N GLU A 1 -21.47 0.25 4.95
CA GLU A 1 -21.13 1.45 5.74
C GLU A 1 -20.17 1.14 6.89
N GLU A 2 -20.35 0.02 7.59
CA GLU A 2 -19.53 -0.39 8.74
C GLU A 2 -18.01 -0.42 8.48
N LEU A 3 -17.56 -0.92 7.33
CA LEU A 3 -16.12 -0.99 7.01
C LEU A 3 -15.44 0.40 7.06
N CYS A 4 -16.08 1.41 6.46
CA CYS A 4 -15.55 2.77 6.41
C CYS A 4 -15.47 3.37 7.82
N GLY A 5 -16.52 3.21 8.62
CA GLY A 5 -16.56 3.66 10.01
C GLY A 5 -15.49 2.99 10.87
N THR A 6 -15.28 1.68 10.72
CA THR A 6 -14.21 0.97 11.44
C THR A 6 -12.83 1.51 11.06
N ILE A 7 -12.54 1.64 9.76
CA ILE A 7 -11.26 2.20 9.30
C ILE A 7 -11.06 3.64 9.79
N TYR A 8 -12.14 4.44 9.87
CA TYR A 8 -12.09 5.80 10.36
C TYR A 8 -11.62 5.90 11.83
N HIS A 9 -11.92 4.91 12.66
CA HIS A 9 -11.45 4.87 14.05
C HIS A 9 -10.07 4.21 14.23
N CYS A 10 -9.49 3.63 13.18
CA CYS A 10 -8.14 3.06 13.24
C CYS A 10 -7.05 4.14 13.13
N HIS A 11 -5.89 3.84 13.73
CA HIS A 11 -4.67 4.65 13.59
C HIS A 11 -3.94 4.43 12.26
N LEU A 12 -4.07 3.24 11.67
CA LEU A 12 -3.49 2.88 10.37
C LEU A 12 -4.29 1.74 9.72
N PHE A 13 -4.14 1.58 8.40
CA PHE A 13 -4.60 0.41 7.66
C PHE A 13 -3.40 -0.41 7.17
N PHE A 14 -3.42 -1.72 7.43
CA PHE A 14 -2.46 -2.68 6.90
C PHE A 14 -3.21 -3.77 6.14
N GLY A 15 -2.83 -4.03 4.89
CA GLY A 15 -3.50 -5.01 4.05
C GLY A 15 -2.92 -5.13 2.64
N ILE A 16 -3.65 -5.79 1.75
CA ILE A 16 -3.31 -5.94 0.32
C ILE A 16 -3.92 -4.82 -0.53
N ASP A 17 -3.46 -4.70 -1.77
CA ASP A 17 -3.92 -3.74 -2.78
C ASP A 17 -5.35 -4.01 -3.27
N THR A 18 -6.33 -3.69 -2.41
CA THR A 18 -7.77 -3.89 -2.66
C THR A 18 -8.56 -2.65 -2.24
N ALA A 19 -9.86 -2.62 -2.52
CA ALA A 19 -10.73 -1.48 -2.21
C ALA A 19 -10.58 -0.91 -0.77
N PRO A 20 -10.47 -1.72 0.30
CA PRO A 20 -10.27 -1.21 1.66
C PRO A 20 -9.01 -0.32 1.82
N MET A 21 -7.93 -0.62 1.09
CA MET A 21 -6.72 0.21 1.08
C MET A 21 -7.01 1.61 0.54
N HIS A 22 -7.76 1.70 -0.56
CA HIS A 22 -8.14 2.99 -1.16
C HIS A 22 -9.11 3.77 -0.26
N ILE A 23 -10.04 3.08 0.39
CA ILE A 23 -10.94 3.69 1.38
C ILE A 23 -10.12 4.27 2.54
N ALA A 24 -9.13 3.54 3.05
CA ALA A 24 -8.25 4.05 4.11
C ALA A 24 -7.46 5.30 3.68
N ALA A 25 -6.92 5.30 2.46
CA ALA A 25 -6.23 6.47 1.90
C ALA A 25 -7.18 7.68 1.78
N ALA A 26 -8.41 7.47 1.29
CA ALA A 26 -9.43 8.51 1.18
C ALA A 26 -9.84 9.08 2.56
N LEU A 27 -9.89 8.24 3.60
CA LEU A 27 -10.09 8.64 4.99
C LEU A 27 -8.85 9.25 5.65
N ASN A 28 -7.82 9.56 4.86
CA ASN A 28 -6.58 10.19 5.28
C ASN A 28 -5.74 9.34 6.28
N LYS A 29 -6.00 8.03 6.36
CA LYS A 29 -5.29 7.12 7.26
C LYS A 29 -3.94 6.71 6.69
N PRO A 30 -2.89 6.55 7.53
CA PRO A 30 -1.67 5.86 7.13
C PRO A 30 -1.99 4.49 6.55
N VAL A 31 -1.42 4.18 5.39
CA VAL A 31 -1.63 2.90 4.68
C VAL A 31 -0.29 2.20 4.54
N ILE A 32 -0.22 0.96 4.96
CA ILE A 32 0.89 0.06 4.68
C ILE A 32 0.32 -1.09 3.86
N ALA A 33 0.69 -1.16 2.59
CA ALA A 33 0.06 -2.07 1.64
C ALA A 33 1.05 -3.07 1.04
N LEU A 34 0.64 -4.34 1.01
CA LEU A 34 1.34 -5.39 0.29
C LEU A 34 0.89 -5.41 -1.16
N PHE A 35 1.85 -5.32 -2.08
CA PHE A 35 1.62 -5.41 -3.51
C PHE A 35 2.35 -6.63 -4.05
N GLY A 36 1.63 -7.44 -4.83
CA GLY A 36 2.18 -8.57 -5.55
C GLY A 36 2.38 -8.23 -7.03
N PRO A 37 1.55 -8.77 -7.93
CA PRO A 37 1.70 -8.58 -9.37
C PRO A 37 1.26 -7.19 -9.85
N SER A 38 0.50 -6.43 -9.05
CA SER A 38 -0.14 -5.20 -9.47
C SER A 38 0.80 -4.00 -9.61
N LEU A 39 0.39 -3.05 -10.44
CA LEU A 39 1.14 -1.84 -10.76
C LEU A 39 0.96 -0.76 -9.68
N THR A 40 2.00 -0.54 -8.88
CA THR A 40 2.02 0.44 -7.76
C THR A 40 1.80 1.89 -8.24
N HIS A 41 2.34 2.25 -9.40
CA HIS A 41 2.10 3.56 -10.05
C HIS A 41 0.67 3.77 -10.58
N ARG A 42 -0.21 2.77 -10.53
CA ARG A 42 -1.63 2.93 -10.89
C ARG A 42 -2.53 2.83 -9.68
N TRP A 43 -2.20 1.93 -8.76
CA TRP A 43 -3.06 1.55 -7.65
C TRP A 43 -2.50 1.90 -6.27
N GLY A 44 -1.35 2.57 -6.20
CA GLY A 44 -0.81 3.04 -4.92
C GLY A 44 -1.79 3.95 -4.17
N PRO A 45 -1.78 3.92 -2.82
CA PRO A 45 -2.66 4.76 -2.02
C PRO A 45 -2.38 6.25 -2.25
N TRP A 46 -3.42 7.04 -2.48
CA TRP A 46 -3.28 8.46 -2.74
C TRP A 46 -2.88 9.22 -1.48
N GLU A 47 -1.88 10.12 -1.58
CA GLU A 47 -1.43 10.94 -0.45
C GLU A 47 -2.10 12.32 -0.50
N ASN A 48 -3.07 12.53 0.37
CA ASN A 48 -3.91 13.74 0.34
C ASN A 48 -3.14 15.04 0.66
N ASN A 49 -2.00 14.95 1.36
CA ASN A 49 -1.23 16.12 1.80
C ASN A 49 -0.18 16.58 0.78
N LEU A 50 -0.03 15.90 -0.37
CA LEU A 50 0.91 16.31 -1.41
C LEU A 50 0.24 17.24 -2.43
N SER A 51 0.98 18.29 -2.81
CA SER A 51 0.60 19.13 -3.94
C SER A 51 1.02 18.42 -5.24
N TYR A 52 0.05 17.87 -5.95
CA TYR A 52 0.29 17.24 -7.25
C TYR A 52 0.32 18.30 -8.36
N PRO A 53 1.31 18.28 -9.27
CA PRO A 53 1.27 19.15 -10.43
C PRO A 53 0.02 18.83 -11.27
N VAL A 54 -0.90 19.79 -11.38
CA VAL A 54 -2.19 19.64 -12.09
C VAL A 54 -2.01 19.16 -13.55
N LYS A 55 -0.84 19.41 -14.14
CA LYS A 55 -0.52 19.03 -15.53
C LYS A 55 -0.14 17.57 -15.72
N SER A 56 0.23 16.83 -14.67
CA SER A 56 0.75 15.46 -14.86
C SER A 56 -0.26 14.36 -14.60
N PHE A 57 -1.28 14.52 -13.73
CA PHE A 57 -2.20 13.42 -13.30
C PHE A 57 -1.50 12.07 -13.10
N GLN A 58 -0.20 12.11 -12.80
CA GLN A 58 0.67 10.95 -12.74
C GLN A 58 0.87 10.62 -11.28
N SER A 59 0.68 9.35 -10.97
CA SER A 59 1.06 8.81 -9.68
C SER A 59 2.55 9.12 -9.40
N PRO A 60 2.90 9.58 -8.20
CA PRO A 60 4.28 9.80 -7.78
C PRO A 60 5.01 8.48 -7.47
N TYR A 61 4.28 7.37 -7.35
CA TYR A 61 4.88 6.05 -7.20
C TYR A 61 5.62 5.63 -8.48
N LYS A 62 6.81 5.08 -8.29
CA LYS A 62 7.55 4.32 -9.30
C LYS A 62 6.80 3.03 -9.61
N ARG A 63 7.16 2.39 -10.72
CA ARG A 63 6.51 1.16 -11.19
C ARG A 63 6.64 -0.03 -10.24
N LYS A 64 7.72 -0.14 -9.45
CA LYS A 64 8.03 -1.34 -8.65
C LYS A 64 8.79 -1.02 -7.37
N GLY A 65 8.81 -2.00 -6.46
CA GLY A 65 9.65 -2.03 -5.26
C GLY A 65 8.99 -1.46 -4.01
N VAL A 66 9.74 -1.47 -2.91
CA VAL A 66 9.32 -0.87 -1.64
C VAL A 66 9.40 0.65 -1.75
N GLN A 67 8.32 1.34 -1.40
CA GLN A 67 8.20 2.78 -1.63
C GLN A 67 7.46 3.46 -0.49
N SER A 68 7.92 4.65 -0.13
CA SER A 68 7.27 5.52 0.85
C SER A 68 6.83 6.80 0.15
N LEU A 69 5.58 7.20 0.38
CA LEU A 69 5.01 8.46 -0.10
C LEU A 69 4.19 9.08 1.02
N GLY A 70 4.70 10.18 1.58
CA GLY A 70 4.11 10.81 2.76
C GLY A 70 3.94 9.81 3.91
N LYS A 71 2.70 9.56 4.32
CA LYS A 71 2.37 8.61 5.39
C LYS A 71 2.22 7.16 4.92
N HIS A 72 2.16 6.93 3.62
CA HIS A 72 1.88 5.62 3.05
C HIS A 72 3.17 4.86 2.71
N ILE A 73 3.10 3.53 2.84
CA ILE A 73 4.16 2.60 2.48
C ILE A 73 3.59 1.50 1.58
N ILE A 74 4.31 1.19 0.52
CA ILE A 74 4.08 0.05 -0.35
C ILE A 74 5.22 -0.95 -0.14
N ILE A 75 4.88 -2.22 0.07
CA ILE A 75 5.83 -3.33 0.13
C ILE A 75 5.59 -4.22 -1.09
N GLN A 76 6.57 -4.30 -1.98
CA GLN A 76 6.53 -5.14 -3.18
C GLN A 76 7.91 -5.74 -3.44
N LYS A 77 7.97 -7.05 -3.73
CA LYS A 77 9.23 -7.70 -4.07
C LYS A 77 9.86 -7.11 -5.34
N GLU A 78 11.18 -6.95 -5.32
CA GLU A 78 11.95 -6.50 -6.47
C GLU A 78 12.46 -7.68 -7.31
N TRP A 79 11.54 -8.47 -7.84
CA TRP A 79 11.87 -9.57 -8.75
C TRP A 79 11.83 -9.12 -10.22
N PRO A 80 12.54 -9.81 -11.13
CA PRO A 80 12.52 -9.46 -12.56
C PRO A 80 11.11 -9.40 -13.16
N CYS A 81 10.21 -10.28 -12.72
CA CYS A 81 8.84 -10.33 -13.21
C CYS A 81 7.87 -9.40 -12.46
N VAL A 82 8.27 -8.70 -11.39
CA VAL A 82 7.37 -7.93 -10.54
C VAL A 82 7.49 -6.42 -10.83
N PRO A 83 6.37 -5.72 -11.08
CA PRO A 83 5.00 -6.21 -11.27
C PRO A 83 4.77 -6.81 -12.68
N CYS A 84 3.98 -7.89 -12.76
CA CYS A 84 3.58 -8.54 -14.02
C CYS A 84 2.13 -8.29 -14.44
N ASP A 85 1.30 -7.72 -13.56
CA ASP A 85 -0.14 -7.48 -13.75
C ASP A 85 -0.95 -8.74 -14.10
N LYS A 86 -0.50 -9.91 -13.62
CA LYS A 86 -1.15 -11.21 -13.84
C LYS A 86 -1.96 -11.63 -12.61
N LYS A 87 -3.04 -12.38 -12.84
CA LYS A 87 -3.89 -12.95 -11.76
C LYS A 87 -3.17 -13.93 -10.83
N GLY A 88 -2.04 -14.50 -11.25
CA GLY A 88 -1.23 -15.42 -10.47
C GLY A 88 -0.06 -15.99 -11.27
N CYS A 89 0.90 -16.61 -10.58
CA CYS A 89 2.00 -17.33 -11.19
C CYS A 89 1.49 -18.64 -11.82
N ASN A 90 2.01 -18.96 -13.01
CA ASN A 90 1.73 -20.23 -13.69
C ASN A 90 0.23 -20.57 -13.84
N ASN A 91 -0.64 -19.54 -13.98
CA ASN A 91 -2.10 -19.65 -14.06
C ASN A 91 -2.79 -20.33 -12.86
N LYS A 92 -2.14 -20.36 -11.69
CA LYS A 92 -2.69 -20.99 -10.47
C LYS A 92 -3.51 -20.05 -9.59
N GLY A 93 -3.67 -18.78 -9.97
CA GLY A 93 -4.32 -17.74 -9.15
C GLY A 93 -3.54 -17.32 -7.89
N PHE A 94 -2.46 -18.03 -7.55
CA PHE A 94 -1.55 -17.67 -6.47
C PHE A 94 -0.36 -16.88 -6.99
N SER A 95 0.01 -15.78 -6.31
CA SER A 95 1.17 -14.96 -6.67
C SER A 95 2.32 -15.25 -5.72
N GLU A 96 3.35 -15.95 -6.21
CA GLU A 96 4.54 -16.31 -5.43
C GLU A 96 5.27 -15.08 -4.88
N CYS A 97 5.30 -13.99 -5.64
CA CYS A 97 5.90 -12.73 -5.19
C CYS A 97 5.25 -12.15 -3.94
N LEU A 98 3.94 -12.38 -3.75
CA LEU A 98 3.21 -11.95 -2.56
C LEU A 98 3.44 -12.94 -1.41
N GLY A 99 3.42 -14.25 -1.70
CA GLY A 99 3.70 -15.30 -0.71
C GLY A 99 5.12 -15.28 -0.13
N GLU A 100 6.09 -14.74 -0.87
CA GLU A 100 7.47 -14.60 -0.42
C GLU A 100 7.74 -13.33 0.41
N ILE A 101 6.75 -12.44 0.57
CA ILE A 101 6.85 -11.35 1.55
C ILE A 101 6.70 -11.98 2.94
N LYS A 102 7.81 -12.09 3.68
CA LYS A 102 7.83 -12.80 4.95
C LYS A 102 7.24 -11.91 6.06
N PRO A 103 6.45 -12.45 7.01
CA PRO A 103 5.88 -11.66 8.11
C PRO A 103 6.92 -10.83 8.88
N LYS A 104 8.14 -11.36 9.07
CA LYS A 104 9.23 -10.64 9.76
C LYS A 104 9.63 -9.34 9.05
N GLU A 105 9.70 -9.34 7.71
CA GLU A 105 10.01 -8.16 6.90
C GLU A 105 8.93 -7.08 7.10
N VAL A 106 7.66 -7.51 7.08
CA VAL A 106 6.51 -6.64 7.29
C VAL A 106 6.47 -6.06 8.70
N ILE A 107 6.67 -6.90 9.73
CA ILE A 107 6.63 -6.49 11.13
C ILE A 107 7.69 -5.43 11.42
N ASN A 108 8.90 -5.56 10.87
CA ASN A 108 9.94 -4.56 11.04
C ASN A 108 9.52 -3.18 10.49
N ILE A 109 8.92 -3.15 9.29
CA ILE A 109 8.41 -1.92 8.67
C ILE A 109 7.24 -1.34 9.48
N LEU A 110 6.35 -2.20 9.97
CA LEU A 110 5.22 -1.78 10.81
C LEU A 110 5.69 -1.15 12.11
N GLN A 111 6.65 -1.77 12.80
CA GLN A 111 7.18 -1.25 14.06
C GLN A 111 7.83 0.12 13.89
N GLU A 112 8.64 0.29 12.84
CA GLU A 112 9.22 1.58 12.50
C GLU A 112 8.13 2.64 12.28
N LYS A 113 7.11 2.32 11.48
CA LYS A 113 6.07 3.30 11.16
C LYS A 113 5.17 3.63 12.34
N ILE A 114 4.76 2.63 13.12
CA ILE A 114 3.95 2.82 14.32
C ILE A 114 4.67 3.72 15.32
N SER A 115 5.99 3.58 15.49
CA SER A 115 6.78 4.45 16.37
C SER A 115 6.77 5.93 15.97
N GLN A 116 6.50 6.22 14.70
CA GLN A 116 6.45 7.56 14.12
C GLN A 116 5.02 8.13 14.08
N LEU A 117 4.00 7.32 14.36
CA LEU A 117 2.62 7.78 14.42
C LEU A 117 2.43 8.56 15.72
N SER A 118 2.18 9.86 15.60
CA SER A 118 1.60 10.63 16.70
C SER A 118 0.26 10.00 17.08
N PRO A 119 -0.15 10.01 18.36
CA PRO A 119 -1.47 9.54 18.73
C PRO A 119 -2.51 10.36 17.97
N VAL A 120 -3.19 9.72 17.02
CA VAL A 120 -4.31 10.31 16.29
C VAL A 120 -5.52 10.15 17.19
N PHE A 121 -5.64 11.02 18.19
CA PHE A 121 -6.91 11.17 18.89
C PHE A 121 -7.90 11.83 17.92
N PRO A 122 -9.12 11.30 17.75
CA PRO A 122 -10.20 12.07 17.16
C PRO A 122 -10.55 13.29 18.03
#